data_AF-A0A2E7TGP0-F1
#
_entry.id   AF-A0A2E7TGP0-F1
#
_cell.length_a   1.000
_cell.length_b   1.000
_cell.length_c   1.000
_cell.angle_alpha   90.00
_cell.angle_beta   90.00
_cell.angle_gamma   90.00
#
_symmetry.space_group_name_H-M   'P 1'
#
loop_
_entity.id
_entity.type
_entity.pdbx_description
1 polymer ?
#
loop_
_entity_poly.entity_id
_entity_poly.type
_entity_poly.pdbx_seq_one_letter_code
_entity_poly.pdbx_strand_id
1 'polypeptide(L)'
;MKYWIIARKEILDTTRDKRTLLMMIVMPLLLVPTLIGTLMMIESSQREKASEQKIKIHFIGEEFASDLYRSFEEMEKIVIVDDIPDDSIGVYLQNELLDAAVTIQNDHQSRIDNNGQANIEIQFKGT
;
A
#
# COMPACT_ATOMS: atom_id res chain seq x y z
N MET A 1 -62.35 16.41 -3.70
CA MET A 1 -61.85 15.03 -3.86
C MET A 1 -61.51 14.61 -5.31
N LYS A 2 -61.67 15.47 -6.33
CA LYS A 2 -61.37 15.13 -7.74
C LYS A 2 -59.86 15.05 -8.05
N TYR A 3 -59.06 15.90 -7.42
CA TYR A 3 -57.59 15.92 -7.58
C TYR A 3 -56.92 14.63 -7.13
N TRP A 4 -57.43 14.00 -6.07
CA TRP A 4 -56.83 12.75 -5.57
C TRP A 4 -57.03 11.59 -6.57
N ILE A 5 -58.19 11.53 -7.22
CA ILE A 5 -58.48 10.51 -8.23
C ILE A 5 -57.56 10.66 -9.45
N ILE A 6 -57.31 11.90 -9.88
CA ILE A 6 -56.40 12.21 -11.00
C ILE A 6 -54.96 11.84 -10.63
N ALA A 7 -54.47 12.28 -9.47
CA ALA A 7 -53.12 11.96 -9.01
C ALA A 7 -52.90 10.44 -8.89
N ARG A 8 -53.89 9.70 -8.37
CA ARG A 8 -53.83 8.23 -8.32
C ARG A 8 -53.73 7.62 -9.71
N LYS A 9 -54.46 8.15 -10.70
CA LYS A 9 -54.42 7.67 -12.09
C LYS A 9 -53.03 7.87 -12.70
N GLU A 10 -52.46 9.07 -12.57
CA GLU A 10 -51.15 9.41 -13.14
C GLU A 10 -50.01 8.57 -12.53
N ILE A 11 -50.04 8.34 -11.21
CA ILE A 11 -49.07 7.45 -10.54
C ILE A 11 -49.24 6.00 -11.01
N LEU A 12 -50.47 5.53 -11.17
CA LEU A 12 -50.74 4.16 -11.62
C LEU A 12 -50.32 3.94 -13.08
N ASP A 13 -50.54 4.93 -13.94
CA ASP A 13 -50.13 4.89 -15.35
C ASP A 13 -48.59 4.96 -15.48
N THR A 14 -47.93 5.80 -14.68
CA THR A 14 -46.46 5.87 -14.60
C THR A 14 -45.86 4.56 -14.07
N THR A 15 -46.48 3.95 -13.04
CA THR A 15 -45.96 2.70 -12.44
C THR A 15 -46.20 1.45 -13.27
N ARG A 16 -47.20 1.47 -14.15
CA ARG A 16 -47.41 0.39 -15.13
C ARG A 16 -46.36 0.40 -16.24
N ASP A 17 -45.69 1.53 -16.46
CA ASP A 17 -44.48 1.58 -17.29
C ASP A 17 -43.26 1.04 -16.54
N LYS A 18 -43.29 -0.29 -16.35
CA LYS A 18 -42.25 -1.05 -15.66
C LYS A 18 -40.89 -0.91 -16.35
N ARG A 19 -40.87 -0.76 -17.68
CA ARG A 19 -39.61 -0.63 -18.43
C ARG A 19 -38.90 0.67 -18.05
N THR A 20 -39.64 1.77 -18.06
CA THR A 20 -39.11 3.09 -17.71
C THR A 20 -38.76 3.17 -16.22
N LEU A 21 -39.60 2.63 -15.33
CA LEU A 21 -39.29 2.58 -13.90
C LEU A 21 -38.07 1.71 -13.56
N LEU A 22 -37.91 0.55 -14.22
CA LEU A 22 -36.72 -0.29 -14.05
C LEU A 22 -35.46 0.47 -14.47
N MET A 23 -35.50 1.19 -15.59
CA MET A 23 -34.37 1.98 -16.07
C MET A 23 -34.06 3.20 -15.18
N MET A 24 -35.07 3.84 -14.58
CA MET A 24 -34.87 5.03 -13.75
C MET A 24 -34.48 4.71 -12.30
N ILE A 25 -34.92 3.57 -11.76
CA ILE A 25 -34.72 3.24 -10.33
C ILE A 25 -33.78 2.05 -10.17
N VAL A 26 -34.07 0.93 -10.84
CA VAL A 26 -33.28 -0.31 -10.64
C VAL A 26 -31.93 -0.21 -11.33
N MET A 27 -31.86 0.37 -12.53
CA MET A 27 -30.62 0.48 -13.27
C MET A 27 -29.57 1.32 -12.53
N PRO A 28 -29.86 2.54 -12.02
CA PRO A 28 -28.86 3.31 -11.28
C PRO A 28 -28.48 2.65 -9.96
N LEU A 29 -29.44 2.04 -9.27
CA LEU A 29 -29.20 1.33 -8.01
C LEU A 29 -28.35 0.08 -8.18
N LEU A 30 -28.26 -0.51 -9.38
CA LEU A 30 -27.37 -1.64 -9.66
C LEU A 30 -26.08 -1.20 -10.34
N LEU A 31 -26.15 -0.35 -11.35
CA LEU A 31 -24.96 0.10 -12.10
C LEU A 31 -23.95 0.80 -11.20
N VAL A 32 -24.39 1.74 -10.36
CA VAL A 32 -23.49 2.52 -9.51
C VAL A 32 -22.71 1.63 -8.54
N PRO A 33 -23.33 0.78 -7.70
CA PRO A 33 -22.57 -0.08 -6.80
C PRO A 33 -21.72 -1.11 -7.55
N THR A 34 -22.16 -1.62 -8.71
CA THR A 34 -21.33 -2.52 -9.51
C THR A 34 -20.08 -1.82 -10.01
N LEU A 35 -20.20 -0.61 -10.58
CA LEU A 35 -19.05 0.17 -11.04
C LEU A 35 -18.09 0.47 -9.89
N ILE A 36 -18.60 0.95 -8.76
CA ILE A 36 -17.79 1.23 -7.57
C ILE A 36 -17.10 -0.05 -7.07
N GLY A 37 -17.83 -1.16 -6.96
CA GLY A 37 -17.27 -2.44 -6.50
C GLY A 37 -16.16 -2.96 -7.41
N THR A 38 -16.31 -2.83 -8.73
CA THR A 38 -15.25 -3.22 -9.69
C THR A 38 -14.00 -2.36 -9.56
N LEU A 39 -14.16 -1.04 -9.36
CA LEU A 39 -13.03 -0.15 -9.14
C LEU A 39 -12.29 -0.49 -7.84
N MET A 40 -13.03 -0.73 -6.75
CA MET A 40 -12.42 -1.14 -5.47
C MET A 40 -11.65 -2.46 -5.59
N MET A 41 -12.14 -3.42 -6.38
CA MET A 41 -11.46 -4.70 -6.59
C MET A 41 -10.14 -4.54 -7.38
N ILE A 42 -10.13 -3.66 -8.38
CA ILE A 42 -8.90 -3.32 -9.12
C ILE A 42 -7.92 -2.62 -8.18
N GLU A 43 -8.40 -1.62 -7.42
CA GLU A 43 -7.58 -0.90 -6.44
C GLU A 43 -7.01 -1.85 -5.38
N SER A 44 -7.81 -2.75 -4.82
CA SER A 44 -7.35 -3.70 -3.82
C SER A 44 -6.30 -4.63 -4.38
N SER A 45 -6.48 -5.14 -5.61
CA SER A 45 -5.48 -5.99 -6.27
C SER A 45 -4.18 -5.24 -6.53
N GLN A 46 -4.25 -3.96 -6.91
CA GLN A 46 -3.05 -3.13 -7.10
C GLN A 46 -2.36 -2.81 -5.77
N ARG A 47 -3.13 -2.51 -4.71
CA ARG A 47 -2.61 -2.30 -3.35
C ARG A 47 -1.98 -3.56 -2.78
N GLU A 48 -2.58 -4.72 -3.00
CA GLU A 48 -2.06 -6.03 -2.59
C GLU A 48 -0.72 -6.30 -3.29
N LYS A 49 -0.65 -6.18 -4.62
CA LYS A 49 0.60 -6.30 -5.38
C LYS A 49 1.68 -5.32 -4.91
N ALA A 50 1.32 -4.07 -4.64
CA ALA A 50 2.26 -3.08 -4.12
C ALA A 50 2.67 -3.38 -2.66
N SER A 51 1.78 -3.98 -1.86
CA SER A 51 2.10 -4.41 -0.49
C SER A 51 3.00 -5.64 -0.46
N GLU A 52 2.85 -6.53 -1.45
CA GLU A 52 3.68 -7.72 -1.65
C GLU A 52 5.08 -7.40 -2.20
N GLN A 53 5.32 -6.17 -2.66
CA GLN A 53 6.66 -5.73 -3.02
C GLN A 53 7.53 -5.74 -1.76
N LYS A 54 8.45 -6.71 -1.72
CA LYS A 54 9.46 -6.78 -0.68
C LYS A 54 10.44 -5.62 -0.84
N ILE A 55 10.73 -4.96 0.28
CA ILE A 55 11.66 -3.85 0.38
C ILE A 55 13.08 -4.44 0.33
N LYS A 56 13.83 -4.07 -0.69
CA LYS A 56 15.24 -4.46 -0.85
C LYS A 56 16.10 -3.51 -0.05
N ILE A 57 16.81 -4.04 0.94
CA ILE A 57 17.72 -3.26 1.76
C ILE A 57 19.14 -3.79 1.64
N HIS A 58 20.11 -2.90 1.81
CA HIS A 58 21.52 -3.25 1.95
C HIS A 58 21.93 -2.89 3.37
N PHE A 59 22.52 -3.85 4.08
CA PHE A 59 22.87 -3.71 5.48
C PHE A 59 24.39 -3.67 5.62
N ILE A 60 24.91 -2.59 6.20
CA ILE A 60 26.34 -2.36 6.39
C ILE A 60 26.64 -2.36 7.88
N GLY A 61 27.63 -3.15 8.29
CA GLY A 61 28.02 -3.28 9.68
C GLY A 61 27.23 -4.34 10.44
N GLU A 62 26.94 -5.49 9.81
CA GLU A 62 26.34 -6.66 10.46
C GLU A 62 27.10 -7.04 11.73
N GLU A 63 28.43 -6.96 11.70
CA GLU A 63 29.32 -7.29 12.80
C GLU A 63 29.13 -6.42 14.05
N PHE A 64 28.54 -5.23 13.90
CA PHE A 64 28.31 -4.27 14.98
C PHE A 64 26.87 -4.32 15.53
N ALA A 65 25.96 -5.03 14.85
CA ALA A 65 24.55 -5.12 15.24
C ALA A 65 23.88 -6.40 14.71
N SER A 66 24.44 -7.55 15.05
CA SER A 66 23.93 -8.86 14.59
C SER A 66 22.48 -9.15 15.02
N ASP A 67 22.04 -8.65 16.18
CA ASP A 67 20.63 -8.78 16.61
C ASP A 67 19.68 -7.91 15.77
N LEU A 68 20.15 -6.73 15.36
CA LEU A 68 19.38 -5.85 14.48
C LEU A 68 19.29 -6.46 13.08
N TYR A 69 20.41 -6.96 12.55
CA TYR A 69 20.45 -7.65 11.25
C TYR A 69 19.44 -8.80 11.20
N ARG A 70 19.43 -9.69 12.21
CA ARG A 70 18.45 -10.78 12.32
C ARG A 70 17.01 -10.28 12.36
N SER A 71 16.76 -9.19 13.09
CA SER A 71 15.42 -8.59 13.13
C SER A 71 14.95 -8.12 11.75
N PHE A 72 15.86 -7.66 10.89
CA PHE A 72 15.56 -7.32 9.50
C PHE A 72 15.38 -8.54 8.60
N GLU A 73 16.18 -9.58 8.79
CA GLU A 73 16.09 -10.84 8.04
C GLU A 73 14.78 -11.60 8.34
N GLU A 74 14.31 -11.57 9.59
CA GLU A 74 13.07 -12.23 10.01
C GLU A 74 11.80 -11.51 9.51
N MET A 75 11.91 -10.26 9.05
CA MET A 75 10.77 -9.53 8.50
C MET A 75 10.44 -10.01 7.08
N GLU A 76 9.27 -10.63 6.90
CA GLU A 76 8.79 -11.17 5.61
C GLU A 76 8.80 -10.16 4.45
N LYS A 77 8.57 -8.88 4.78
CA LYS A 77 8.52 -7.77 3.82
C LYS A 77 9.92 -7.28 3.39
N ILE A 78 10.99 -7.77 3.99
CA ILE A 78 12.35 -7.25 3.76
C ILE A 78 13.19 -8.33 3.07
N VAL A 79 14.03 -7.89 2.13
CA VAL A 79 15.05 -8.72 1.48
C VAL A 79 16.37 -7.99 1.60
N ILE A 80 17.32 -8.62 2.29
CA ILE A 80 18.68 -8.09 2.39
C ILE A 80 19.45 -8.47 1.13
N VAL A 81 20.14 -7.51 0.53
CA VAL A 81 20.94 -7.66 -0.69
C VAL A 81 22.39 -7.33 -0.33
N ASP A 82 23.24 -8.35 -0.21
CA ASP A 82 24.64 -8.17 0.25
C ASP A 82 25.62 -7.82 -0.88
N ASP A 83 25.21 -8.00 -2.14
CA ASP A 83 26.09 -7.95 -3.31
C ASP A 83 26.21 -6.53 -3.90
N ILE A 84 26.36 -5.52 -3.04
CA ILE A 84 26.44 -4.11 -3.42
C ILE A 84 27.73 -3.51 -2.86
N PRO A 85 28.62 -2.97 -3.71
CA PRO A 85 29.78 -2.22 -3.23
C PRO A 85 29.36 -0.93 -2.55
N ASP A 86 29.99 -0.60 -1.41
CA ASP A 86 29.71 0.63 -0.63
C ASP A 86 29.75 1.91 -1.49
N ASP A 87 30.70 2.00 -2.41
CA ASP A 87 30.87 3.16 -3.31
C ASP A 87 29.73 3.34 -4.32
N SER A 88 28.91 2.29 -4.51
CA SER A 88 27.85 2.26 -5.52
C SER A 88 26.44 2.38 -4.93
N ILE A 89 26.27 2.39 -3.61
CA ILE A 89 24.95 2.41 -2.95
C ILE A 89 24.04 3.51 -3.52
N GLY A 90 24.57 4.73 -3.69
CA GLY A 90 23.81 5.85 -4.25
C GLY A 90 23.29 5.60 -5.67
N VAL A 91 24.04 4.87 -6.50
CA VAL A 91 23.63 4.49 -7.87
C VAL A 91 22.52 3.43 -7.82
N TYR A 92 22.62 2.47 -6.90
CA TYR A 92 21.60 1.42 -6.74
C TYR A 92 20.29 1.99 -6.19
N LEU A 93 20.36 2.95 -5.26
CA LEU A 93 19.21 3.71 -4.77
C LEU A 93 18.57 4.54 -5.90
N GLN A 94 19.37 5.23 -6.72
CA GLN A 94 18.85 6.05 -7.82
C GLN A 94 18.14 5.22 -8.90
N ASN A 95 18.71 4.06 -9.23
CA ASN A 95 18.18 3.14 -10.24
C ASN A 95 17.05 2.22 -9.73
N GLU A 96 16.56 2.41 -8.49
CA GLU A 96 15.47 1.61 -7.89
C GLU A 96 15.78 0.10 -7.85
N LEU A 97 17.07 -0.25 -7.86
CA LEU A 97 17.54 -1.61 -7.61
C LEU A 97 17.60 -1.91 -6.11
N LEU A 98 17.76 -0.86 -5.32
CA LEU A 98 17.79 -0.86 -3.86
C LEU A 98 16.79 0.18 -3.35
N ASP A 99 16.00 -0.16 -2.33
CA ASP A 99 15.01 0.76 -1.75
C ASP A 99 15.59 1.58 -0.60
N ALA A 100 16.43 0.95 0.22
CA ALA A 100 17.13 1.61 1.32
C ALA A 100 18.50 0.99 1.61
N ALA A 101 19.41 1.79 2.15
CA ALA A 101 20.66 1.34 2.74
C ALA A 101 20.66 1.69 4.24
N VAL A 102 21.01 0.71 5.07
CA VAL A 102 21.12 0.85 6.51
C VAL A 102 22.58 0.73 6.88
N THR A 103 23.13 1.77 7.51
CA THR A 103 24.54 1.82 7.94
C THR A 103 24.62 1.87 9.45
N ILE A 104 25.34 0.91 10.03
CA ILE A 104 25.62 0.82 11.45
C ILE A 104 27.04 1.29 11.74
N GLN A 105 27.17 2.19 12.71
CA GLN A 105 28.49 2.66 13.15
C GLN A 105 29.17 1.60 14.03
N ASN A 106 30.50 1.55 13.98
CA ASN A 106 31.30 0.58 14.72
C ASN A 106 31.17 0.67 16.25
N ASP A 107 30.72 1.81 16.77
CA ASP A 107 30.48 2.07 18.19
C ASP A 107 29.12 1.54 18.68
N HIS A 108 28.29 1.01 17.78
CA HIS A 108 26.91 0.61 18.05
C HIS A 108 26.82 -0.37 19.23
N GLN A 109 27.45 -1.56 19.12
CA GLN A 109 27.40 -2.56 20.18
C GLN A 109 27.95 -2.02 21.50
N SER A 110 29.09 -1.31 21.45
CA SER A 110 29.73 -0.75 22.64
C SER A 110 28.83 0.26 23.36
N ARG A 111 28.07 1.08 22.63
CA ARG A 111 27.16 2.06 23.24
C ARG A 111 25.93 1.39 23.84
N ILE A 112 25.37 0.37 23.18
CA ILE A 112 24.24 -0.39 23.74
C ILE A 112 24.64 -1.11 25.03
N ASP A 113 25.82 -1.75 25.06
CA ASP A 113 26.34 -2.46 26.24
C ASP A 113 26.54 -1.51 27.44
N ASN A 114 26.81 -0.24 27.19
CA ASN A 114 26.97 0.81 28.20
C ASN A 114 25.65 1.53 28.55
N ASN A 115 24.49 0.96 28.21
CA ASN A 115 23.16 1.59 28.36
C ASN A 115 23.04 2.97 27.66
N GLY A 116 23.86 3.19 26.63
CA GLY A 116 23.82 4.37 25.78
C GLY A 116 22.87 4.21 24.59
N GLN A 117 22.66 5.30 23.86
CA GLN A 117 21.96 5.30 22.59
C GLN A 117 22.96 5.00 21.47
N ALA A 118 22.63 4.17 20.48
CA ALA A 118 23.44 4.01 19.27
C ALA A 118 22.79 4.75 18.08
N ASN A 119 23.62 5.19 17.14
CA ASN A 119 23.15 5.87 15.93
C ASN A 119 22.99 4.87 14.78
N ILE A 120 21.89 4.96 14.04
CA ILE A 120 21.60 4.17 12.85
C ILE A 120 21.33 5.17 11.72
N GLU A 121 22.06 5.04 10.61
CA GLU A 121 21.86 5.89 9.43
C GLU A 121 21.07 5.10 8.38
N ILE A 122 19.99 5.70 7.87
CA ILE A 122 19.15 5.10 6.84
C ILE A 122 19.11 6.05 5.64
N GLN A 123 19.60 5.58 4.51
CA GLN A 123 19.54 6.30 3.24
C GLN A 123 18.50 5.65 2.35
N PHE A 124 17.52 6.42 1.89
CA PHE A 124 16.45 5.94 1.01
C PHE A 124 16.13 6.99 -0.05
N LYS A 125 15.67 6.56 -1.22
CA LYS A 125 15.20 7.47 -2.27
C LYS A 125 13.78 7.92 -1.92
N GLY A 126 13.60 9.19 -1.59
CA GLY A 126 12.28 9.79 -1.41
C GLY A 126 11.56 9.96 -2.74
N THR A 127 10.28 9.58 -2.78
CA THR A 127 9.35 9.80 -3.90
C THR A 127 9.14 11.28 -4.22
#